data_AF-A0A7Y5Q387-F1
#
_entry.id   AF-A0A7Y5Q387-F1
#
_cell.length_a   1.000
_cell.length_b   1.000
_cell.length_c   1.000
_cell.angle_alpha   90.00
_cell.angle_beta   90.00
_cell.angle_gamma   90.00
#
_symmetry.space_group_name_H-M   'P 1'
#
loop_
_entity.id
_entity.type
_entity.pdbx_description
1 polymer ?
#
loop_
_entity_poly.entity_id
_entity_poly.type
_entity_poly.pdbx_seq_one_letter_code
_entity_poly.pdbx_strand_id
1 'polypeptide(L)'
;MSDAQLLALSPLDGRYAGKVDALRPQFSEYGLIRRRLQVEIEWLKALAAEPHFAEIPAFSPATVAELDALVAGFGPQQAAEVKAIEATTNHDVKALEYWIKEKLAGNREVMKVGEFIHFACTSEDINNLSHALMLKAAREEALLPALDKVVDRLRELAHQLAEVPMM
;
A
#
# COMPACT_ATOMS: atom_id res chain seq x y z
N MET A 1 -0.95 -19.75 19.71
CA MET A 1 -0.44 -19.78 18.32
C MET A 1 -1.45 -20.56 17.52
N SER A 2 -2.00 -19.99 16.44
CA SER A 2 -3.05 -20.66 15.64
C SER A 2 -2.47 -21.82 14.81
N ASP A 3 -3.31 -22.72 14.32
CA ASP A 3 -2.89 -23.78 13.38
C ASP A 3 -2.22 -23.18 12.13
N ALA A 4 -2.75 -22.07 11.62
CA ALA A 4 -2.13 -21.33 10.51
C ALA A 4 -0.72 -20.83 10.85
N GLN A 5 -0.46 -20.39 12.08
CA GLN A 5 0.88 -19.97 12.53
C GLN A 5 1.81 -21.17 12.79
N LEU A 6 1.28 -22.30 13.27
CA LEU A 6 2.05 -23.53 13.51
C LEU A 6 2.48 -24.20 12.19
N LEU A 7 1.65 -24.12 11.16
CA LEU A 7 1.87 -24.72 9.84
C LEU A 7 2.47 -23.74 8.82
N ALA A 8 2.77 -22.49 9.21
CA ALA A 8 3.40 -21.52 8.35
C ALA A 8 4.79 -22.00 7.90
N LEU A 9 5.05 -21.99 6.58
CA LEU A 9 6.35 -22.37 6.03
C LEU A 9 7.47 -21.43 6.47
N SER A 10 7.19 -20.11 6.46
CA SER A 10 8.11 -19.09 6.95
C SER A 10 7.88 -18.83 8.44
N PRO A 11 8.94 -18.80 9.26
CA PRO A 11 8.80 -18.44 10.67
C PRO A 11 8.41 -16.97 10.85
N LEU A 12 8.60 -16.11 9.83
CA LEU A 12 8.16 -14.71 9.86
C LEU A 12 6.64 -14.59 9.93
N ASP A 13 5.90 -15.57 9.42
CA ASP A 13 4.44 -15.62 9.50
C ASP A 13 3.90 -16.53 10.60
N GLY A 14 4.76 -17.35 11.20
CA GLY A 14 4.46 -18.22 12.34
C GLY A 14 5.12 -17.75 13.63
N ARG A 15 6.21 -18.42 14.00
CA ARG A 15 6.93 -18.23 15.29
C ARG A 15 7.27 -16.77 15.62
N TYR A 16 7.64 -15.98 14.61
CA TYR A 16 8.08 -14.60 14.75
C TYR A 16 7.05 -13.58 14.25
N ALA A 17 5.83 -14.01 13.93
CA ALA A 17 4.76 -13.13 13.44
C ALA A 17 4.58 -11.86 14.30
N GLY A 18 4.48 -12.03 15.61
CA GLY A 18 4.32 -10.89 16.54
C GLY A 18 5.54 -9.96 16.62
N LYS A 19 6.71 -10.35 16.09
CA LYS A 19 7.92 -9.51 16.04
C LYS A 19 7.99 -8.66 14.77
N VAL A 20 7.28 -9.05 13.71
CA VAL A 20 7.29 -8.38 12.40
C VAL A 20 5.91 -7.87 12.00
N ASP A 21 4.96 -7.82 12.94
CA ASP A 21 3.56 -7.48 12.65
C ASP A 21 3.40 -6.09 12.00
N ALA A 22 4.26 -5.14 12.42
CA ALA A 22 4.33 -3.80 11.85
C ALA A 22 4.72 -3.78 10.34
N LEU A 23 5.30 -4.85 9.81
CA LEU A 23 5.64 -4.97 8.40
C LEU A 23 4.48 -5.49 7.54
N ARG A 24 3.47 -6.14 8.15
CA ARG A 24 2.34 -6.73 7.41
C ARG A 24 1.56 -5.72 6.56
N PRO A 25 1.27 -4.49 7.03
CA PRO A 25 0.56 -3.51 6.21
C PRO A 25 1.34 -3.06 4.97
N GLN A 26 2.66 -3.29 4.92
CA GLN A 26 3.53 -2.84 3.83
C GLN A 26 3.98 -3.99 2.92
N PHE A 27 4.41 -5.13 3.47
CA PHE A 27 5.06 -6.22 2.71
C PHE A 27 4.20 -7.47 2.50
N SER A 28 2.90 -7.40 2.80
CA SER A 28 1.96 -8.45 2.41
C SER A 28 1.38 -8.20 1.02
N GLU A 29 0.68 -9.21 0.47
CA GLU A 29 -0.15 -9.06 -0.73
C GLU A 29 -1.17 -7.92 -0.56
N TYR A 30 -1.78 -7.78 0.62
CA TYR A 30 -2.65 -6.64 0.94
C TYR A 30 -1.90 -5.30 0.80
N GLY A 31 -0.68 -5.22 1.34
CA GLY A 31 0.16 -4.03 1.24
C GLY A 31 0.46 -3.65 -0.22
N LEU A 32 0.79 -4.65 -1.04
CA LEU A 32 1.03 -4.45 -2.47
C LEU A 32 -0.21 -3.94 -3.19
N ILE A 33 -1.37 -4.59 -3.03
CA ILE A 33 -2.62 -4.18 -3.68
C ILE A 33 -3.02 -2.76 -3.24
N ARG A 34 -2.88 -2.45 -1.95
CA ARG A 34 -3.17 -1.11 -1.42
C ARG A 34 -2.30 -0.04 -2.08
N ARG A 35 -1.00 -0.29 -2.25
CA ARG A 35 -0.10 0.68 -2.88
C ARG A 35 -0.33 0.78 -4.39
N ARG A 36 -0.67 -0.32 -5.06
CA ARG A 36 -1.09 -0.29 -6.47
C ARG A 36 -2.34 0.55 -6.66
N LEU A 37 -3.37 0.36 -5.83
CA LEU A 37 -4.56 1.21 -5.83
C LEU A 37 -4.18 2.69 -5.63
N GLN A 38 -3.32 2.99 -4.65
CA GLN A 38 -2.88 4.36 -4.41
C GLN A 38 -2.22 4.97 -5.66
N VAL A 39 -1.32 4.24 -6.33
CA VAL A 39 -0.63 4.74 -7.53
C VAL A 39 -1.59 4.93 -8.69
N GLU A 40 -2.52 4.00 -8.93
CA GLU A 40 -3.54 4.13 -9.99
C GLU A 40 -4.44 5.34 -9.80
N ILE A 41 -4.89 5.58 -8.56
CA ILE A 41 -5.75 6.72 -8.22
C ILE A 41 -5.00 8.04 -8.38
N GLU A 42 -3.75 8.12 -7.91
CA GLU A 42 -2.92 9.31 -8.09
C GLU A 42 -2.57 9.55 -9.56
N TRP A 43 -2.39 8.49 -10.35
CA TRP A 43 -2.19 8.61 -11.79
C TRP A 43 -3.42 9.19 -12.50
N LEU A 44 -4.61 8.66 -12.20
CA LEU A 44 -5.85 9.19 -12.77
C LEU A 44 -6.08 10.66 -12.39
N LYS A 45 -5.81 11.03 -11.13
CA LYS A 45 -5.87 12.42 -10.66
C LYS A 45 -4.87 13.31 -11.41
N ALA A 46 -3.65 12.84 -11.63
CA ALA A 46 -2.62 13.57 -12.38
C ALA A 46 -3.03 13.79 -13.84
N LEU A 47 -3.56 12.76 -14.50
CA LEU A 47 -4.09 12.86 -15.87
C LEU A 47 -5.23 13.88 -15.96
N ALA A 48 -6.18 13.85 -15.02
CA ALA A 48 -7.30 14.80 -14.99
C ALA A 48 -6.83 16.25 -14.71
N ALA A 49 -5.76 16.42 -13.94
CA ALA A 49 -5.22 17.74 -13.62
C ALA A 49 -4.41 18.37 -14.76
N GLU A 50 -4.00 17.59 -15.77
CA GLU A 50 -3.22 18.07 -16.91
C GLU A 50 -4.12 18.75 -17.96
N PRO A 51 -4.02 20.08 -18.18
CA PRO A 51 -4.94 20.82 -19.05
C PRO A 51 -4.92 20.40 -20.52
N HIS A 52 -3.87 19.70 -20.97
CA HIS A 52 -3.76 19.25 -22.36
C HIS A 52 -4.74 18.14 -22.74
N PHE A 53 -5.23 17.35 -21.78
CA PHE A 53 -6.13 16.22 -22.05
C PHE A 53 -7.60 16.63 -21.92
N ALA A 54 -8.20 17.12 -23.01
CA ALA A 54 -9.60 17.55 -23.02
C ALA A 54 -10.60 16.40 -22.74
N GLU A 55 -10.20 15.17 -23.04
CA GLU A 55 -10.96 13.94 -22.78
C GLU A 55 -11.05 13.58 -21.29
N ILE A 56 -10.10 14.07 -20.48
CA ILE A 56 -9.98 13.80 -19.05
C ILE A 56 -10.04 15.15 -18.29
N PRO A 57 -11.24 15.74 -18.13
CA PRO A 57 -11.36 17.02 -17.46
C PRO A 57 -10.96 16.92 -15.98
N ALA A 58 -10.46 18.04 -15.44
CA ALA A 58 -10.13 18.15 -14.03
C ALA A 58 -11.31 17.78 -13.13
N PHE A 59 -11.04 16.91 -12.16
CA PHE A 59 -12.04 16.48 -11.19
C PHE A 59 -12.45 17.60 -10.25
N SER A 60 -13.73 17.62 -9.90
CA SER A 60 -14.21 18.47 -8.83
C SER A 60 -13.55 18.12 -7.49
N PRO A 61 -13.46 19.07 -6.53
CA PRO A 61 -12.95 18.78 -5.19
C PRO A 61 -13.70 17.64 -4.48
N ALA A 62 -14.98 17.46 -4.77
CA ALA A 62 -15.78 16.36 -4.23
C ALA A 62 -15.33 15.00 -4.78
N THR A 63 -15.08 14.91 -6.09
CA THR A 63 -14.56 13.69 -6.72
C THR A 63 -13.15 13.37 -6.24
N VAL A 64 -12.28 14.37 -6.09
CA VAL A 64 -10.94 14.17 -5.50
C VAL A 64 -11.05 13.62 -4.08
N ALA A 65 -11.93 14.18 -3.24
CA ALA A 65 -12.13 13.70 -1.87
C ALA A 65 -12.68 12.25 -1.82
N GLU A 66 -13.55 11.86 -2.75
CA GLU A 66 -14.07 10.50 -2.86
C GLU A 66 -12.97 9.50 -3.26
N LEU A 67 -12.11 9.88 -4.21
CA LEU A 67 -10.94 9.09 -4.62
C LEU A 67 -9.95 8.91 -3.46
N ASP A 68 -9.67 9.98 -2.72
CA ASP A 68 -8.80 9.94 -1.54
C ASP A 68 -9.39 9.05 -0.43
N ALA A 69 -10.70 9.13 -0.22
CA ALA A 69 -11.41 8.29 0.73
C ALA A 69 -11.39 6.80 0.33
N LEU A 70 -11.47 6.49 -0.97
CA LEU A 70 -11.35 5.12 -1.48
C LEU A 70 -9.99 4.50 -1.10
N VAL A 71 -8.90 5.25 -1.29
CA VAL A 71 -7.54 4.80 -0.93
C VAL A 71 -7.38 4.70 0.59
N ALA A 72 -7.87 5.69 1.34
CA ALA A 72 -7.76 5.73 2.80
C ALA A 72 -8.57 4.61 3.48
N GLY A 73 -9.74 4.26 2.92
CA GLY A 73 -10.62 3.22 3.40
C GLY A 73 -10.25 1.80 2.97
N PHE A 74 -9.16 1.61 2.22
CA PHE A 74 -8.79 0.30 1.67
C PHE A 74 -8.25 -0.66 2.73
N GLY A 75 -9.05 -1.68 3.06
CA GLY A 75 -8.74 -2.70 4.07
C GLY A 75 -8.63 -4.12 3.50
N PRO A 76 -8.38 -5.12 4.38
CA PRO A 76 -8.25 -6.53 3.99
C PRO A 76 -9.46 -7.08 3.24
N GLN A 77 -10.67 -6.60 3.56
CA GLN A 77 -11.91 -6.99 2.88
C GLN A 77 -11.88 -6.54 1.42
N GLN A 78 -11.50 -5.29 1.14
CA GLN A 78 -11.39 -4.77 -0.22
C GLN A 78 -10.28 -5.47 -1.01
N ALA A 79 -9.15 -5.80 -0.38
CA ALA A 79 -8.13 -6.61 -1.03
C ALA A 79 -8.64 -8.01 -1.41
N ALA A 80 -9.47 -8.63 -0.56
CA ALA A 80 -10.11 -9.91 -0.89
C ALA A 80 -11.09 -9.78 -2.07
N GLU A 81 -11.84 -8.68 -2.16
CA GLU A 81 -12.70 -8.37 -3.32
C GLU A 81 -11.87 -8.26 -4.60
N VAL A 82 -10.75 -7.53 -4.58
CA VAL A 82 -9.83 -7.43 -5.73
C VAL A 82 -9.31 -8.81 -6.14
N LYS A 83 -8.87 -9.64 -5.19
CA LYS A 83 -8.40 -11.01 -5.51
C LYS A 83 -9.51 -11.88 -6.10
N ALA A 84 -10.77 -11.70 -5.69
CA ALA A 84 -11.90 -12.44 -6.24
C ALA A 84 -12.15 -12.07 -7.72
N ILE A 85 -11.99 -10.79 -8.07
CA ILE A 85 -12.05 -10.34 -9.47
C ILE A 85 -10.86 -10.89 -10.25
N GLU A 86 -9.66 -10.85 -9.67
CA GLU A 86 -8.43 -11.38 -10.27
C GLU A 86 -8.53 -12.87 -10.62
N ALA A 87 -9.22 -13.66 -9.80
CA ALA A 87 -9.46 -15.07 -10.09
C ALA A 87 -10.26 -15.30 -11.40
N THR A 88 -11.00 -14.29 -11.85
CA THR A 88 -11.75 -14.34 -13.12
C THR A 88 -10.94 -13.71 -14.26
N THR A 89 -10.24 -12.60 -14.02
CA THR A 89 -9.49 -11.88 -15.07
C THR A 89 -8.11 -12.47 -15.35
N ASN A 90 -7.54 -13.21 -14.40
CA ASN A 90 -6.16 -13.69 -14.38
C ASN A 90 -5.12 -12.57 -14.59
N HIS A 91 -5.47 -11.34 -14.17
CA HIS A 91 -4.64 -10.15 -14.30
C HIS A 91 -4.94 -9.15 -13.17
N ASP A 92 -3.90 -8.82 -12.40
CA ASP A 92 -3.98 -7.99 -11.18
C ASP A 92 -4.40 -6.52 -11.45
N VAL A 93 -3.81 -5.86 -12.45
CA VAL A 93 -4.18 -4.50 -12.86
C VAL A 93 -5.64 -4.44 -13.31
N LYS A 94 -6.07 -5.40 -14.14
CA LYS A 94 -7.45 -5.43 -14.62
C LYS A 94 -8.44 -5.64 -13.48
N ALA A 95 -8.07 -6.44 -12.47
CA ALA A 95 -8.88 -6.65 -11.29
C ALA A 95 -9.07 -5.36 -10.47
N LEU A 96 -7.98 -4.59 -10.29
CA LEU A 96 -8.04 -3.27 -9.65
C LEU A 96 -8.91 -2.29 -10.45
N GLU A 97 -8.77 -2.24 -11.77
CA GLU A 97 -9.59 -1.38 -12.64
C GLU A 97 -11.08 -1.68 -12.48
N TYR A 98 -11.48 -2.95 -12.56
CA TYR A 98 -12.88 -3.35 -12.37
C TYR A 98 -13.38 -3.00 -10.96
N TRP A 99 -12.57 -3.24 -9.94
CA TRP A 99 -12.92 -2.91 -8.57
C TRP A 99 -13.15 -1.40 -8.37
N ILE A 100 -12.26 -0.55 -8.92
CA ILE A 100 -12.41 0.91 -8.87
C ILE A 100 -13.71 1.35 -9.56
N LYS A 101 -14.00 0.82 -10.76
CA LYS A 101 -15.24 1.11 -11.50
C LYS A 101 -16.49 0.69 -10.72
N GLU A 102 -16.45 -0.45 -10.04
CA GLU A 102 -17.56 -0.92 -9.20
C GLU A 102 -17.80 0.04 -8.01
N LYS A 103 -16.74 0.41 -7.28
CA LYS A 103 -16.87 1.28 -6.11
C LYS A 103 -17.26 2.72 -6.45
N LEU A 104 -16.89 3.20 -7.63
CA LEU A 104 -17.16 4.57 -8.07
C LEU A 104 -18.27 4.67 -9.12
N ALA A 105 -19.13 3.64 -9.24
CA ALA A 105 -20.23 3.62 -10.21
C ALA A 105 -21.20 4.81 -10.06
N GLY A 106 -21.32 5.38 -8.85
CA GLY A 106 -22.11 6.58 -8.58
C GLY A 106 -21.44 7.90 -8.99
N ASN A 107 -20.11 7.91 -9.18
CA ASN A 107 -19.37 9.11 -9.53
C ASN A 107 -19.30 9.28 -11.06
N ARG A 108 -20.11 10.20 -11.58
CA ARG A 108 -20.23 10.44 -13.03
C ARG A 108 -18.93 10.96 -13.66
N GLU A 109 -18.11 11.70 -12.92
CA GLU A 109 -16.84 12.23 -13.42
C GLU A 109 -15.86 11.08 -13.66
N VAL A 110 -15.69 10.20 -12.68
CA VAL A 110 -14.81 9.02 -12.78
C VAL A 110 -15.34 8.05 -13.83
N MET A 111 -16.64 7.76 -13.85
CA MET A 111 -17.22 6.82 -14.83
C MET A 111 -17.07 7.27 -16.28
N LYS A 112 -17.01 8.58 -16.53
CA LYS A 112 -16.76 9.13 -17.87
C LYS A 112 -15.34 8.82 -18.37
N VAL A 113 -14.38 8.71 -17.44
CA VAL A 113 -12.95 8.52 -17.74
C VAL A 113 -12.43 7.17 -17.22
N GLY A 114 -13.30 6.23 -16.86
CA GLY A 114 -12.90 4.98 -16.22
C GLY A 114 -11.99 4.10 -17.08
N GLU A 115 -12.03 4.26 -18.41
CA GLU A 115 -11.09 3.58 -19.33
C GLU A 115 -9.68 4.18 -19.33
N PHE A 116 -9.47 5.32 -18.63
CA PHE A 116 -8.15 5.94 -18.45
C PHE A 116 -7.44 5.49 -17.16
N ILE A 117 -8.06 4.64 -16.36
CA ILE A 117 -7.36 3.93 -15.29
C ILE A 117 -6.26 3.09 -15.96
N HIS A 118 -5.03 3.15 -15.46
CA HIS A 118 -3.84 2.53 -16.06
C HIS A 118 -3.47 3.05 -17.47
N PHE A 119 -3.97 4.22 -17.90
CA PHE A 119 -3.71 4.73 -19.24
C PHE A 119 -2.21 4.95 -19.48
N ALA A 120 -1.71 4.36 -20.58
CA ALA A 120 -0.32 4.43 -21.04
C ALA A 120 0.74 3.93 -20.03
N CYS A 121 0.32 3.28 -18.94
CA CYS A 121 1.22 2.62 -18.02
C CYS A 121 1.54 1.19 -18.50
N THR A 122 2.73 0.71 -18.13
CA THR A 122 3.00 -0.72 -17.98
C THR A 122 2.82 -1.13 -16.53
N SER A 123 2.67 -2.43 -16.27
CA SER A 123 2.61 -2.97 -14.90
C SER A 123 3.77 -2.48 -14.04
N GLU A 124 4.96 -2.31 -14.62
CA GLU A 124 6.12 -1.86 -13.87
C GLU A 124 6.07 -0.40 -13.43
N ASP A 125 5.34 0.49 -14.12
CA ASP A 125 5.14 1.87 -13.65
C ASP A 125 4.42 1.87 -12.30
N ILE A 126 3.44 0.97 -12.15
CA ILE A 126 2.67 0.81 -10.92
C ILE A 126 3.48 0.03 -9.88
N ASN A 127 4.14 -1.05 -10.27
CA ASN A 127 4.88 -1.92 -9.35
C ASN A 127 6.07 -1.20 -8.71
N ASN A 128 6.90 -0.51 -9.50
CA ASN A 128 8.10 0.13 -8.96
C ASN A 128 7.74 1.24 -7.96
N LEU A 129 6.71 2.04 -8.26
CA LEU A 129 6.22 3.08 -7.36
C LEU A 129 5.57 2.48 -6.11
N SER A 130 4.81 1.40 -6.27
CA SER A 130 4.24 0.65 -5.14
C SER A 130 5.33 0.15 -4.20
N HIS A 131 6.37 -0.49 -4.75
CA HIS A 131 7.52 -0.96 -3.98
C HIS A 131 8.29 0.18 -3.31
N ALA A 132 8.48 1.31 -3.99
CA ALA A 132 9.10 2.49 -3.40
C ALA A 132 8.30 3.01 -2.19
N LEU A 133 6.97 3.08 -2.30
CA LEU A 133 6.08 3.46 -1.20
C LEU A 133 6.10 2.44 -0.06
N MET A 134 6.10 1.14 -0.36
CA MET A 134 6.20 0.07 0.64
C MET A 134 7.52 0.17 1.41
N LEU A 135 8.64 0.33 0.71
CA LEU A 135 9.97 0.46 1.33
C LEU A 135 10.08 1.73 2.18
N LYS A 136 9.60 2.87 1.67
CA LYS A 136 9.59 4.13 2.40
C LYS A 136 8.79 4.01 3.70
N ALA A 137 7.56 3.50 3.61
CA ALA A 137 6.69 3.35 4.78
C ALA A 137 7.25 2.33 5.78
N ALA A 138 7.74 1.17 5.32
CA ALA A 138 8.37 0.19 6.22
C ALA A 138 9.62 0.75 6.92
N ARG A 139 10.41 1.59 6.22
CA ARG A 139 11.55 2.27 6.81
C ARG A 139 11.10 3.24 7.92
N GLU A 140 10.16 4.12 7.59
CA GLU A 140 9.74 5.22 8.47
C GLU A 140 8.88 4.75 9.65
N GLU A 141 8.00 3.78 9.43
CA GLU A 141 6.99 3.35 10.39
C GLU A 141 7.44 2.14 11.24
N ALA A 142 8.40 1.35 10.76
CA ALA A 142 8.84 0.12 11.47
C ALA A 142 10.34 0.07 11.74
N LEU A 143 11.19 0.23 10.72
CA LEU A 143 12.63 0.03 10.85
C LEU A 143 13.29 1.10 11.72
N LEU A 144 13.12 2.37 11.39
CA LEU A 144 13.75 3.47 12.13
C LEU A 144 13.31 3.50 13.60
N PRO A 145 12.00 3.40 13.93
CA PRO A 145 11.56 3.34 15.33
C PRO A 145 12.13 2.14 16.11
N ALA A 146 12.40 1.01 15.45
CA ALA A 146 13.02 -0.14 16.10
C ALA A 146 14.52 0.08 16.34
N LEU A 147 15.23 0.69 15.39
CA LEU A 147 16.64 1.04 15.53
C LEU A 147 16.86 2.11 16.59
N ASP A 148 16.01 3.13 16.65
CA ASP A 148 16.09 4.19 17.65
C ASP A 148 16.02 3.62 19.08
N LYS A 149 15.13 2.64 19.32
CA LYS A 149 15.06 1.94 20.63
C LYS A 149 16.37 1.24 20.99
N VAL A 150 17.06 0.66 20.02
CA VAL A 150 18.37 0.01 20.25
C VAL A 150 19.42 1.07 20.55
N VAL A 151 19.46 2.14 19.76
CA VAL A 151 20.39 3.27 19.96
C VAL A 151 20.21 3.88 21.34
N ASP A 152 18.97 4.15 21.76
CA ASP A 152 18.66 4.71 23.07
C ASP A 152 19.09 3.76 24.18
N ARG A 153 18.81 2.45 24.05
CA ARG A 153 19.23 1.48 25.05
C ARG A 153 20.74 1.36 25.17
N LEU A 154 21.46 1.42 24.05
CA LEU A 154 22.92 1.41 24.04
C LEU A 154 23.48 2.69 24.69
N ARG A 155 22.86 3.85 24.43
CA ARG A 155 23.24 5.13 25.05
C ARG A 155 23.03 5.09 26.57
N GLU A 156 21.89 4.54 27.02
CA GLU A 156 21.63 4.34 28.44
C GLU A 156 22.70 3.47 29.10
N LEU A 157 23.02 2.33 28.50
CA LEU A 157 24.04 1.40 29.01
C LEU A 157 25.42 2.07 29.06
N ALA A 158 25.78 2.84 28.04
CA ALA A 158 27.05 3.56 28.00
C ALA A 158 27.18 4.55 29.17
N HIS A 159 26.12 5.30 29.47
CA HIS A 159 26.14 6.21 30.63
C HIS A 159 26.08 5.47 31.97
N GLN A 160 25.31 4.38 32.08
CA GLN A 160 25.19 3.59 33.31
C GLN A 160 26.49 2.88 33.69
N LEU A 161 27.23 2.41 32.69
CA LEU A 161 28.44 1.61 32.87
C LEU A 161 29.72 2.43 32.67
N ALA A 162 29.63 3.76 32.56
CA ALA A 162 30.75 4.65 32.23
C ALA A 162 31.96 4.48 33.17
N GLU A 163 31.71 4.24 34.46
CA GLU A 163 32.74 4.11 35.49
C GLU A 163 33.09 2.64 35.81
N VAL A 164 32.52 1.67 35.08
CA VAL A 164 32.80 0.25 35.32
C VAL A 164 34.05 -0.15 34.53
N PRO A 165 35.18 -0.47 35.20
CA PRO A 165 36.38 -0.91 34.50
C PRO A 165 36.16 -2.26 33.81
N MET A 166 36.65 -2.39 32.57
CA MET A 166 36.67 -3.65 31.80
C MET A 166 38.13 -4.05 31.54
N MET A 167 38.49 -5.31 31.83
CA MET A 167 39.83 -5.89 31.56
C MET A 167 39.91 -6.50 30.17
#